data_AF-T0PQM2-F1
#
_entry.id   AF-T0PQM2-F1
#
_cell.length_a   1.000
_cell.length_b   1.000
_cell.length_c   1.000
_cell.angle_alpha   90.00
_cell.angle_beta   90.00
_cell.angle_gamma   90.00
#
_symmetry.space_group_name_H-M   'P 1'
#
loop_
_entity.id
_entity.type
_entity.pdbx_description
1 polymer ?
#
loop_
_entity_poly.entity_id
_entity_poly.type
_entity_poly.pdbx_seq_one_letter_code
_entity_poly.pdbx_strand_id
1 'polypeptide(L)'
;MFIFFGLISLLLTILADYLIMAFIGISVHSFTLWFILPIGGAILGAFCGKGIFLYLKHANIKATAKHTITSAILAFIGFWAINYFAYFSTYVDDESINNTFKGEHISNYMYNDTEPFTFKNYLEFQFETSESVVSVGGHSSGSSISFGKGYNKTSFYITMLGFIIGGLTVGSTVVGDKSYCDKCKKYMKEKKAL
;
A
#
# COMPACT_ATOMS: atom_id res chain seq x y z
N MET A 1 -8.41 -10.11 18.89
CA MET A 1 -7.79 -11.21 18.11
C MET A 1 -7.73 -10.91 16.61
N PHE A 2 -8.80 -10.46 15.94
CA PHE A 2 -8.74 -10.12 14.50
C PHE A 2 -7.73 -9.00 14.17
N ILE A 3 -7.55 -8.02 15.06
CA ILE A 3 -6.56 -6.94 14.89
C ILE A 3 -5.15 -7.49 14.76
N PHE A 4 -4.79 -8.53 15.52
CA PHE A 4 -3.47 -9.16 15.46
C PHE A 4 -3.20 -9.74 14.07
N PHE A 5 -4.16 -10.47 13.48
CA PHE A 5 -4.05 -10.95 12.11
C PHE A 5 -4.00 -9.81 11.07
N GLY A 6 -4.70 -8.70 11.33
CA GLY A 6 -4.58 -7.48 10.54
C GLY A 6 -3.17 -6.89 10.58
N LEU A 7 -2.56 -6.79 11.76
CA LEU A 7 -1.19 -6.30 11.93
C LEU A 7 -0.15 -7.19 11.24
N ILE A 8 -0.31 -8.52 11.31
CA ILE A 8 0.54 -9.45 10.54
C ILE A 8 0.40 -9.18 9.04
N SER A 9 -0.83 -9.03 8.54
CA SER A 9 -1.10 -8.73 7.14
C SER A 9 -0.44 -7.41 6.70
N LEU A 10 -0.52 -6.38 7.55
CA LEU A 10 0.12 -5.09 7.33
C LEU A 10 1.65 -5.22 7.24
N LEU A 11 2.29 -5.91 8.20
CA LEU A 11 3.73 -6.14 8.19
C LEU A 11 4.19 -6.90 6.94
N LEU A 12 3.48 -7.97 6.57
CA LEU A 12 3.76 -8.74 5.36
C LEU A 12 3.59 -7.90 4.09
N THR A 13 2.61 -6.99 4.07
CA THR A 13 2.38 -6.10 2.92
C THR A 13 3.53 -5.11 2.76
N ILE A 14 3.99 -4.49 3.86
CA ILE A 14 5.13 -3.57 3.84
C ILE A 14 6.39 -4.29 3.36
N LEU A 15 6.66 -5.48 3.91
CA LEU A 15 7.82 -6.28 3.52
C LEU A 15 7.76 -6.70 2.05
N ALA A 16 6.59 -7.11 1.57
CA ALA A 16 6.41 -7.50 0.17
C ALA A 16 6.61 -6.32 -0.79
N ASP A 17 6.04 -5.14 -0.49
CA ASP A 17 6.24 -3.92 -1.30
C ASP A 17 7.72 -3.53 -1.35
N TYR A 18 8.41 -3.55 -0.20
CA TYR A 18 9.84 -3.28 -0.14
C TYR A 18 10.67 -4.27 -0.96
N LEU A 19 10.42 -5.58 -0.84
CA LEU A 19 11.16 -6.57 -1.59
C LEU A 19 10.95 -6.39 -3.10
N ILE A 20 9.73 -6.08 -3.55
CA ILE A 20 9.45 -5.79 -4.95
C ILE A 20 10.24 -4.56 -5.41
N MET A 21 10.23 -3.48 -4.63
CA MET A 21 11.02 -2.28 -4.93
C MET A 21 12.53 -2.58 -4.98
N ALA A 22 13.06 -3.36 -4.03
CA ALA A 22 14.48 -3.68 -3.94
C ALA A 22 14.98 -4.56 -5.10
N PHE A 23 14.16 -5.48 -5.61
CA PHE A 23 14.55 -6.40 -6.69
C PHE A 23 14.19 -5.91 -8.09
N ILE A 24 13.07 -5.19 -8.23
CA ILE A 24 12.53 -4.78 -9.55
C ILE A 24 12.79 -3.29 -9.81
N GLY A 25 13.07 -2.49 -8.78
CA GLY A 25 13.24 -1.05 -8.89
C GLY A 25 11.93 -0.28 -9.09
N ILE A 26 10.79 -0.95 -8.89
CA ILE A 26 9.45 -0.36 -9.10
C ILE A 26 8.67 -0.37 -7.79
N SER A 27 8.12 0.77 -7.41
CA SER A 27 7.20 0.91 -6.28
C SER A 27 5.80 0.42 -6.66
N VAL A 28 5.26 -0.62 -6.00
CA VAL A 28 3.95 -1.17 -6.38
C VAL A 28 2.83 -0.16 -6.14
N HIS A 29 2.95 0.64 -5.08
CA HIS A 29 1.95 1.66 -4.75
C HIS A 29 1.88 2.82 -5.75
N SER A 30 2.91 3.04 -6.59
CA SER A 30 2.90 4.12 -7.60
C SER A 30 2.21 3.72 -8.92
N PHE A 31 1.81 2.46 -9.06
CA PHE A 31 1.06 2.01 -10.25
C PHE A 31 -0.32 2.66 -10.33
N THR A 32 -0.48 3.48 -11.36
CA THR A 32 -1.77 4.06 -11.75
C THR A 32 -2.20 3.56 -13.11
N LEU A 33 -3.49 3.27 -13.25
CA LEU A 33 -4.10 2.94 -14.53
C LEU A 33 -4.82 4.19 -15.05
N TRP A 34 -4.51 4.56 -16.29
CA TRP A 34 -5.01 5.79 -16.93
C TRP A 34 -4.78 7.06 -16.10
N PHE A 35 -3.63 7.17 -15.43
CA PHE A 35 -3.20 8.33 -14.64
C PHE A 35 -4.06 8.66 -13.39
N ILE A 36 -5.20 7.99 -13.19
CA ILE A 36 -6.22 8.37 -12.21
C ILE A 36 -6.56 7.22 -11.26
N LEU A 37 -6.53 5.97 -11.73
CA LEU A 37 -6.93 4.83 -10.90
C LEU A 37 -5.72 4.27 -10.15
N PRO A 38 -5.61 4.45 -8.82
CA PRO A 38 -4.49 3.98 -8.02
C PRO A 38 -4.62 2.49 -7.74
N ILE A 39 -4.46 1.66 -8.78
CA ILE A 39 -4.62 0.21 -8.66
C ILE A 39 -3.58 -0.36 -7.70
N GLY A 40 -2.35 0.13 -7.76
CA GLY A 40 -1.29 -0.25 -6.83
C GLY A 40 -1.70 0.00 -5.37
N GLY A 41 -2.15 1.23 -5.10
CA GLY A 41 -2.64 1.60 -3.78
C GLY A 41 -3.84 0.76 -3.31
N ALA A 42 -4.82 0.53 -4.18
CA ALA A 42 -5.98 -0.30 -3.85
C ALA A 42 -5.63 -1.76 -3.56
N ILE A 43 -4.71 -2.34 -4.32
CA ILE A 43 -4.24 -3.70 -4.10
C ILE A 43 -3.52 -3.79 -2.75
N LEU A 44 -2.56 -2.91 -2.48
CA LEU A 44 -1.80 -2.92 -1.23
C LEU A 44 -2.69 -2.62 -0.02
N GLY A 45 -3.60 -1.65 -0.12
CA GLY A 45 -4.58 -1.37 0.92
C GLY A 45 -5.48 -2.57 1.24
N ALA A 46 -5.90 -3.32 0.21
CA ALA A 46 -6.63 -4.57 0.41
C ALA A 46 -5.75 -5.60 1.15
N PHE A 47 -4.48 -5.75 0.77
CA PHE A 47 -3.56 -6.66 1.46
C PHE A 47 -3.30 -6.26 2.93
N CYS A 48 -3.23 -4.97 3.27
CA CYS A 48 -3.13 -4.52 4.65
C CYS A 48 -4.31 -5.01 5.53
N GLY A 49 -5.53 -5.02 4.97
CA GLY A 49 -6.75 -5.44 5.66
C GLY A 49 -7.10 -6.93 5.60
N LYS A 50 -6.47 -7.67 4.68
CA LYS A 50 -6.84 -9.05 4.31
C LYS A 50 -6.82 -10.02 5.49
N GLY A 51 -5.83 -9.91 6.39
CA GLY A 51 -5.69 -10.77 7.56
C GLY A 51 -6.92 -10.77 8.48
N ILE A 52 -7.60 -9.63 8.63
CA ILE A 52 -8.85 -9.52 9.43
C ILE A 52 -9.90 -10.47 8.86
N PHE A 53 -10.18 -10.38 7.56
CA PHE A 53 -11.25 -11.14 6.92
C PHE A 53 -10.92 -12.61 6.73
N LEU A 54 -9.64 -12.96 6.54
CA LEU A 54 -9.20 -14.35 6.56
C LEU A 54 -9.45 -15.01 7.92
N TYR A 55 -9.12 -14.30 9.01
CA TYR A 55 -9.42 -14.77 10.36
C TYR A 55 -10.92 -14.94 10.59
N LEU A 56 -11.74 -13.93 10.25
CA LEU A 56 -13.19 -14.00 10.42
C LEU A 56 -13.81 -15.18 9.65
N LYS A 57 -13.35 -15.41 8.41
CA LYS A 57 -13.78 -16.52 7.57
C LYS A 57 -13.40 -17.87 8.18
N HIS A 58 -12.17 -18.02 8.67
CA HIS A 58 -11.69 -19.27 9.25
C HIS A 58 -12.34 -19.56 10.61
N ALA A 59 -12.50 -18.54 11.45
CA ALA A 59 -13.15 -18.64 12.75
C ALA A 59 -14.68 -18.68 12.69
N ASN A 60 -15.28 -18.59 11.49
CA ASN A 60 -16.72 -18.50 11.28
C ASN A 60 -17.37 -17.38 12.13
N ILE A 61 -16.77 -16.19 12.10
CA ILE A 61 -17.31 -15.00 12.77
C ILE A 61 -17.92 -14.08 11.71
N LYS A 62 -19.16 -13.64 11.93
CA LYS A 62 -19.86 -12.71 11.04
C LYS A 62 -19.06 -11.42 10.86
N ALA A 63 -18.81 -11.04 9.61
CA ALA A 63 -18.24 -9.75 9.29
C ALA A 63 -19.23 -8.63 9.65
N THR A 64 -18.72 -7.53 10.19
CA THR A 64 -19.51 -6.37 10.61
C THR A 64 -18.85 -5.12 10.05
N ALA A 65 -19.57 -4.00 9.99
CA ALA A 65 -19.02 -2.71 9.56
C ALA A 65 -17.76 -2.31 10.36
N LYS A 66 -17.67 -2.69 11.64
CA LYS A 66 -16.49 -2.44 12.47
C LYS A 66 -15.23 -3.08 11.90
N HIS A 67 -15.32 -4.29 11.35
CA HIS A 67 -14.19 -4.98 10.74
C HIS A 67 -13.73 -4.29 9.45
N THR A 68 -14.69 -3.82 8.64
CA THR A 68 -14.41 -3.04 7.42
C THR A 68 -13.76 -1.70 7.74
N ILE A 69 -14.26 -0.98 8.74
CA ILE A 69 -13.65 0.29 9.19
C ILE A 69 -12.25 0.04 9.75
N THR A 70 -12.05 -1.02 10.55
CA THR A 70 -10.71 -1.37 11.07
C THR A 70 -9.74 -1.68 9.94
N SER A 71 -10.20 -2.40 8.90
CA SER A 71 -9.43 -2.70 7.70
C SER A 71 -9.02 -1.43 6.94
N ALA A 72 -9.92 -0.46 6.79
CA ALA A 72 -9.61 0.83 6.20
C ALA A 72 -8.60 1.65 7.01
N ILE A 73 -8.70 1.62 8.35
CA ILE A 73 -7.72 2.27 9.24
C ILE A 73 -6.35 1.60 9.08
N LEU A 74 -6.28 0.27 9.03
CA LEU A 74 -5.02 -0.44 8.80
C LEU A 74 -4.44 -0.13 7.42
N ALA A 75 -5.27 0.01 6.38
CA ALA A 75 -4.80 0.41 5.06
C ALA A 75 -4.24 1.85 5.06
N PHE A 76 -4.88 2.77 5.77
CA PHE A 76 -4.37 4.14 5.96
C PHE A 76 -3.03 4.16 6.71
N ILE A 77 -2.92 3.40 7.80
CA ILE A 77 -1.64 3.24 8.53
C ILE A 77 -0.59 2.59 7.61
N GLY A 78 -0.98 1.58 6.84
CA GLY A 78 -0.12 0.89 5.88
C GLY A 78 0.47 1.83 4.83
N PHE A 79 -0.33 2.75 4.30
CA PHE A 79 0.15 3.78 3.37
C PHE A 79 1.29 4.61 3.97
N TRP A 80 1.11 5.14 5.19
CA TRP A 80 2.15 5.91 5.87
C TRP A 80 3.35 5.06 6.26
N ALA A 81 3.11 3.83 6.72
CA ALA A 81 4.17 2.91 7.11
C ALA A 81 5.05 2.52 5.91
N ILE A 82 4.48 2.29 4.73
CA ILE A 82 5.23 2.03 3.49
C ILE A 82 6.11 3.24 3.13
N ASN A 83 5.55 4.44 3.12
CA ASN A 83 6.32 5.66 2.80
C ASN A 83 7.43 5.92 3.82
N TYR A 84 7.14 5.71 5.10
CA TYR A 84 8.13 5.84 6.17
C TYR A 84 9.22 4.77 6.08
N PHE A 85 8.85 3.54 5.73
CA PHE A 85 9.81 2.47 5.53
C PHE A 85 10.71 2.74 4.32
N ALA A 86 10.17 3.30 3.24
CA ALA A 86 10.96 3.73 2.09
C ALA A 86 12.01 4.78 2.50
N TYR A 87 11.62 5.79 3.27
CA TYR A 87 12.56 6.75 3.87
C TYR A 87 13.65 6.05 4.70
N PHE A 88 13.26 5.15 5.60
CA PHE A 88 14.20 4.41 6.46
C PHE A 88 15.15 3.48 5.68
N SER A 89 14.71 2.97 4.53
CA SER A 89 15.53 2.11 3.68
C SER A 89 16.36 2.86 2.64
N THR A 90 16.27 4.19 2.58
CA THR A 90 16.95 5.00 1.56
C THR A 90 18.35 5.41 2.06
N TYR A 91 19.36 5.11 1.25
CA TYR A 91 20.76 5.44 1.50
C TYR A 91 21.37 6.14 0.29
N VAL A 92 22.44 6.91 0.51
CA VAL A 92 23.17 7.66 -0.51
C VAL A 92 24.61 7.15 -0.57
N ASP A 93 25.07 6.80 -1.76
CA ASP A 93 26.42 6.29 -2.05
C ASP A 93 26.95 6.93 -3.34
N ASP A 94 28.14 7.55 -3.29
CA ASP A 94 28.84 8.19 -4.41
C ASP A 94 27.89 8.90 -5.42
N GLU A 95 27.06 9.83 -4.91
CA GLU A 95 26.07 10.64 -5.64
C GLU A 95 24.79 9.93 -6.12
N SER A 96 24.57 8.65 -5.77
CA SER A 96 23.38 7.87 -6.15
C SER A 96 22.52 7.46 -4.95
N ILE A 97 21.19 7.55 -5.12
CA ILE A 97 20.22 7.09 -4.12
C ILE A 97 19.98 5.59 -4.34
N ASN A 98 20.14 4.79 -3.28
CA ASN A 98 19.91 3.35 -3.31
C ASN A 98 19.07 2.88 -2.12
N ASN A 99 18.43 1.72 -2.27
CA ASN A 99 17.63 1.06 -1.22
C ASN A 99 18.30 -0.20 -0.67
N THR A 100 19.63 -0.31 -0.84
CA THR A 100 20.41 -1.53 -0.54
C THR A 100 21.20 -1.45 0.77
N PHE A 101 20.92 -0.46 1.61
CA PHE A 101 21.63 -0.21 2.87
C PHE A 101 23.15 -0.01 2.68
N LYS A 102 23.55 0.57 1.55
CA LYS A 102 24.94 0.88 1.22
C LYS A 102 25.14 2.39 1.20
N GLY A 103 26.23 2.86 1.83
CA GLY A 103 26.54 4.28 1.97
C GLY A 103 25.96 4.89 3.25
N GLU A 104 25.68 6.19 3.22
CA GLU A 104 25.12 6.92 4.35
C GLU A 104 23.59 6.92 4.32
N HIS A 105 22.95 6.77 5.47
CA HIS A 105 21.49 6.85 5.55
C HIS A 105 21.02 8.27 5.17
N ILE A 106 19.92 8.37 4.43
CA ILE A 106 19.43 9.65 3.88
C ILE A 106 19.22 10.74 4.94
N SER A 107 18.88 10.36 6.18
CA SER A 107 18.72 11.31 7.28
C SER A 107 19.97 12.11 7.63
N ASN A 108 21.16 11.59 7.30
CA ASN A 108 22.44 12.25 7.58
C ASN A 108 22.93 13.06 6.38
N TYR A 109 22.28 12.92 5.22
CA TYR A 109 22.66 13.63 4.02
C TYR A 109 22.22 15.09 4.10
N MET A 110 23.14 16.00 3.83
CA MET A 110 22.88 17.43 3.71
C MET A 110 23.02 17.84 2.24
N TYR A 111 21.94 18.32 1.65
CA TYR A 111 21.96 18.88 0.30
C TYR A 111 22.11 20.39 0.40
N ASN A 112 23.17 20.97 -0.17
CA ASN A 112 23.43 22.42 -0.21
C ASN A 112 23.31 23.13 1.16
N ASP A 113 24.04 22.66 2.19
CA ASP A 113 24.15 23.28 3.52
C ASP A 113 22.82 23.53 4.27
N THR A 114 21.76 22.80 3.92
CA THR A 114 20.49 22.81 4.67
C THR A 114 20.35 21.60 5.59
N GLU A 115 19.46 21.75 6.58
CA GLU A 115 19.16 20.78 7.64
C GLU A 115 19.06 19.32 7.14
N PRO A 116 19.42 18.33 7.99
CA PRO A 116 19.32 16.92 7.64
C PRO A 116 17.93 16.55 7.11
N PHE A 117 17.90 15.63 6.14
CA PHE A 117 16.65 15.17 5.52
C PHE A 117 15.74 14.52 6.56
N THR A 118 14.72 15.25 7.01
CA THR A 118 13.61 14.68 7.79
C THR A 118 12.64 13.93 6.89
N PHE A 119 11.78 13.07 7.46
CA PHE A 119 10.73 12.37 6.69
C PHE A 119 9.86 13.34 5.86
N LYS A 120 9.58 14.54 6.39
CA LYS A 120 8.83 15.57 5.67
C LYS A 120 9.59 16.07 4.43
N ASN A 121 10.86 16.41 4.61
CA ASN A 121 11.71 16.90 3.52
C ASN A 121 11.92 15.80 2.46
N TYR A 122 12.02 14.55 2.91
CA TYR A 122 12.05 13.39 2.02
C TYR A 122 10.78 13.26 1.17
N LEU A 123 9.59 13.43 1.75
CA LEU A 123 8.34 13.43 0.98
C LEU A 123 8.28 14.59 -0.03
N GLU A 124 8.74 15.78 0.37
CA GLU A 124 8.79 16.94 -0.53
C GLU A 124 9.76 16.71 -1.70
N PHE A 125 10.94 16.14 -1.43
CA PHE A 125 11.90 15.74 -2.45
C PHE A 125 11.33 14.66 -3.39
N GLN A 126 10.62 13.66 -2.85
CA GLN A 126 9.92 12.67 -3.66
C GLN A 126 8.85 13.34 -4.53
N PHE A 127 8.10 14.32 -4.04
CA PHE A 127 7.15 15.04 -4.91
C PHE A 127 7.84 15.78 -6.07
N GLU A 128 9.09 16.19 -5.91
CA GLU A 128 9.86 16.88 -6.95
C GLU A 128 10.54 15.91 -7.93
N THR A 129 10.93 14.72 -7.47
CA THR A 129 11.79 13.80 -8.22
C THR A 129 11.15 12.46 -8.59
N SER A 130 10.01 12.11 -7.99
CA SER A 130 9.32 10.84 -8.24
C SER A 130 8.89 10.73 -9.70
N GLU A 131 9.30 9.64 -10.34
CA GLU A 131 8.73 9.19 -11.60
C GLU A 131 7.50 8.33 -11.33
N SER A 132 6.40 8.61 -12.04
CA SER A 132 5.21 7.76 -11.97
C SER A 132 5.26 6.72 -13.08
N VAL A 133 4.99 5.46 -12.73
CA VAL A 133 4.86 4.38 -13.72
C VAL A 133 3.42 4.37 -14.22
N VAL A 134 3.24 4.66 -15.51
CA VAL A 134 1.91 4.69 -16.13
C VAL A 134 1.82 3.66 -17.25
N SER A 135 0.76 2.85 -17.21
CA SER A 135 0.37 1.97 -18.32
C SER A 135 -0.67 2.66 -19.19
N VAL A 136 -0.29 3.13 -20.37
CA VAL A 136 -1.19 3.69 -21.38
C VAL A 136 -1.36 2.68 -22.52
N GLY A 137 -2.54 2.07 -22.63
CA GLY A 137 -3.07 1.42 -23.84
C GLY A 137 -2.16 0.42 -24.61
N GLY A 138 -2.36 -0.87 -24.37
CA GLY A 138 -2.19 -1.92 -25.40
C GLY A 138 -0.76 -2.40 -25.74
N HIS A 139 0.30 -1.71 -25.34
CA HIS A 139 1.68 -2.21 -25.45
C HIS A 139 2.33 -2.35 -24.08
N SER A 140 2.91 -3.52 -23.83
CA SER A 140 3.32 -4.10 -22.55
C SER A 140 4.55 -3.47 -21.87
N SER A 141 4.86 -2.21 -22.15
CA SER A 141 6.00 -1.51 -21.59
C SER A 141 5.52 -0.28 -20.84
N GLY A 142 5.41 -0.40 -19.52
CA GLY A 142 5.16 0.74 -18.64
C GLY A 142 6.31 1.74 -18.78
N SER A 143 6.03 2.91 -19.36
CA SER A 143 6.99 4.00 -19.43
C SER A 143 6.96 4.76 -18.11
N SER A 144 8.11 4.96 -17.48
CA SER A 144 8.21 5.95 -16.40
C SER A 144 8.16 7.34 -17.03
N ILE A 145 7.26 8.19 -16.51
CA ILE A 145 7.14 9.57 -16.96
C ILE A 145 7.34 10.46 -15.74
N SER A 146 8.30 11.38 -15.85
CA SER A 146 8.48 12.44 -14.87
C SER A 146 7.39 13.48 -15.07
N PHE A 147 6.58 13.69 -14.04
CA PHE A 147 5.57 14.73 -14.01
C PHE A 147 6.00 15.86 -13.07
N GLY A 148 5.45 17.06 -13.29
CA GLY A 148 5.72 18.18 -12.39
C GLY A 148 5.20 17.93 -10.96
N LYS A 149 5.82 18.61 -9.98
CA LYS A 149 5.53 18.54 -8.54
C LYS A 149 4.04 18.50 -8.17
N GLY A 150 3.22 19.29 -8.87
CA GLY A 150 1.77 19.35 -8.65
C GLY A 150 1.05 18.03 -8.92
N TYR A 151 1.42 17.31 -9.99
CA TYR A 151 0.84 16.01 -10.32
C TYR A 151 1.28 14.95 -9.32
N ASN A 152 2.58 14.89 -8.97
CA ASN A 152 3.10 13.92 -8.01
C ASN A 152 2.41 14.04 -6.65
N LYS A 153 2.20 15.27 -6.18
CA LYS A 153 1.44 15.54 -4.94
C LYS A 153 -0.02 15.06 -5.04
N THR A 154 -0.71 15.34 -6.14
CA THR A 154 -2.08 14.86 -6.34
C THR A 154 -2.13 13.33 -6.43
N SER A 155 -1.21 12.72 -7.17
CA SER A 155 -1.07 11.27 -7.31
C SER A 155 -0.84 10.60 -5.95
N PHE A 156 -0.02 11.19 -5.07
CA PHE A 156 0.17 10.70 -3.71
C PHE A 156 -1.14 10.61 -2.90
N TYR A 157 -1.97 11.65 -2.93
CA TYR A 157 -3.27 11.63 -2.24
C TYR A 157 -4.27 10.68 -2.91
N ILE A 158 -4.26 10.57 -4.23
CA ILE A 158 -5.06 9.59 -4.96
C ILE A 158 -4.65 8.18 -4.54
N THR A 159 -3.35 7.88 -4.46
CA THR A 159 -2.84 6.60 -3.97
C THR A 159 -3.29 6.31 -2.54
N MET A 160 -3.23 7.30 -1.65
CA MET A 160 -3.77 7.18 -0.29
C MET A 160 -5.26 6.81 -0.28
N LEU A 161 -6.08 7.45 -1.13
CA LEU A 161 -7.48 7.08 -1.30
C LEU A 161 -7.63 5.65 -1.84
N GLY A 162 -6.76 5.25 -2.78
CA GLY A 162 -6.64 3.88 -3.26
C GLY A 162 -6.49 2.88 -2.12
N PHE A 163 -5.54 3.11 -1.21
CA PHE A 163 -5.34 2.28 -0.02
C PHE A 163 -6.63 2.14 0.80
N ILE A 164 -7.30 3.26 1.10
CA ILE A 164 -8.54 3.26 1.88
C ILE A 164 -9.63 2.46 1.16
N ILE A 165 -9.82 2.67 -0.15
CA ILE A 165 -10.80 1.94 -0.96
C ILE A 165 -10.48 0.43 -0.98
N GLY A 166 -9.21 0.06 -1.11
CA GLY A 166 -8.75 -1.32 -1.00
C GLY A 166 -9.11 -1.95 0.34
N GLY A 167 -8.83 -1.23 1.44
CA GLY A 167 -9.17 -1.66 2.79
C GLY A 167 -10.67 -1.79 3.04
N LEU A 168 -11.51 -0.95 2.41
CA LEU A 168 -12.96 -1.03 2.50
C LEU A 168 -13.54 -2.21 1.71
N THR A 169 -12.94 -2.56 0.57
CA THR A 169 -13.48 -3.55 -0.37
C THR A 169 -12.98 -4.98 -0.14
N VAL A 170 -11.88 -5.15 0.60
CA VAL A 170 -11.28 -6.48 0.84
C VAL A 170 -12.22 -7.49 1.51
N GLY A 171 -13.17 -7.02 2.33
CA GLY A 171 -14.15 -7.90 2.96
C GLY A 171 -14.98 -8.68 1.95
N SER A 172 -15.46 -7.99 0.91
CA SER A 172 -16.26 -8.59 -0.16
C SER A 172 -15.43 -9.57 -0.99
N THR A 173 -14.16 -9.28 -1.24
CA THR A 173 -13.30 -10.16 -2.05
C THR A 173 -12.86 -11.43 -1.29
N VAL A 174 -12.59 -11.32 0.01
CA VAL A 174 -12.14 -12.46 0.82
C VAL A 174 -13.29 -13.37 1.22
N VAL A 175 -14.44 -12.80 1.58
CA VAL A 175 -15.65 -13.56 1.91
C VAL A 175 -16.27 -14.15 0.63
N GLY A 176 -16.24 -13.41 -0.48
CA GLY A 176 -16.77 -13.83 -1.78
C GLY A 176 -18.26 -14.14 -1.72
N ASP A 177 -18.70 -15.15 -2.46
CA ASP A 177 -20.11 -15.59 -2.53
C ASP A 177 -20.60 -16.39 -1.30
N LYS A 178 -19.84 -16.35 -0.19
CA LYS A 178 -20.22 -17.06 1.03
C LYS A 178 -21.01 -16.14 1.94
N SER A 179 -22.30 -16.39 2.08
CA SER A 179 -23.12 -15.71 3.09
C SER A 179 -22.92 -16.36 4.47
N TYR A 180 -22.97 -15.54 5.51
CA TYR A 180 -22.92 -16.03 6.89
C TYR A 180 -24.31 -16.52 7.30
N CYS A 181 -24.45 -17.80 7.62
CA CYS A 181 -25.70 -18.35 8.13
C CYS A 181 -25.80 -18.12 9.63
N ASP A 182 -26.70 -17.25 10.08
CA ASP A 182 -26.89 -16.93 11.50
C ASP A 182 -27.36 -18.14 12.32
N LYS A 183 -28.15 -19.04 11.71
CA LYS A 183 -28.63 -20.29 12.34
C LYS A 183 -27.49 -21.29 12.56
N CYS A 184 -26.64 -21.49 11.54
CA CYS A 184 -25.56 -22.46 11.59
C CYS A 184 -24.24 -21.91 12.15
N LYS A 185 -24.17 -20.58 12.36
CA LYS A 185 -22.97 -19.84 12.79
C LYS A 185 -21.75 -20.12 11.92
N LYS A 186 -21.93 -20.24 10.59
CA LYS A 186 -20.88 -20.60 9.62
C LYS A 186 -21.07 -19.91 8.28
N TYR A 187 -19.96 -19.70 7.57
CA TYR A 187 -19.99 -19.21 6.18
C TYR A 187 -20.34 -20.35 5.21
N MET A 188 -21.43 -20.20 4.47
CA MET A 188 -21.91 -21.19 3.50
C MET A 188 -22.10 -20.54 2.12
N LYS A 189 -22.01 -21.33 1.05
CA LYS A 189 -22.40 -20.86 -0.29
C LYS A 189 -23.90 -20.57 -0.29
N GLU A 190 -24.33 -19.48 -0.91
CA GLU A 190 -25.73 -18.99 -0.90
C GLU A 190 -26.79 -20.08 -1.14
N LYS A 191 -26.52 -21.05 -2.02
CA LYS A 191 -27.44 -22.18 -2.30
C LYS A 191 -27.78 -23.08 -1.09
N LYS A 192 -27.08 -22.93 0.05
CA LYS A 192 -27.28 -23.73 1.28
C LYS A 192 -27.62 -22.89 2.52
N ALA A 193 -27.80 -21.57 2.37
CA ALA A 193 -27.98 -20.65 3.51
C ALA A 193 -29.45 -20.28 3.80
N LEU A 194 -30.39 -20.72 2.96
CA LEU A 194 -31.85 -20.61 3.13
C LEU A 194 -32.39 -21.70 4.07
#